data_AF-X1HBP1-F1
#
_entry.id   AF-X1HBP1-F1
#
_cell.length_a   1.000
_cell.length_b   1.000
_cell.length_c   1.000
_cell.angle_alpha   90.00
_cell.angle_beta   90.00
_cell.angle_gamma   90.00
#
_symmetry.space_group_name_H-M   'P 1'
#
loop_
_entity.id
_entity.type
_entity.pdbx_description
1 polymer ?
#
loop_
_entity_poly.entity_id
_entity_poly.type
_entity_poly.pdbx_seq_one_letter_code
_entity_poly.pdbx_strand_id
1 'polypeptide(L)'
;ATVGQKLAEHQYLAYIAFTRPSQFLCITYPLADDKGSAVPRSQFIANLESLFENLNEESIAGEQVSIDKIHSRIEVADLLCSKLGKDASGDLLRATRGQLGQLLDDIVSDKQLAELGETVRSAINYDNCAQLDRDIVEELFGEQIRSSATRLSTFAACPYQYFARYILELEERKEFKLRPLDIGDFYHCVLDALLKQLNAENKDFGTIRDEKLLELLREQILKLVQTDSFISNFFGRSEHNRFIIHSAQEYLEDCVLAI
;
A
#
# COMPACT_ATOMS: atom_id res chain seq x y z
N ALA A 1 -40.66 24.58 -2.08
CA ALA A 1 -40.23 25.54 -3.12
C ALA A 1 -40.16 24.82 -4.46
N THR A 2 -40.92 25.28 -5.43
CA THR A 2 -40.90 24.79 -6.83
C THR A 2 -39.48 24.97 -7.40
N VAL A 3 -39.05 24.13 -8.35
CA VAL A 3 -37.70 24.22 -8.94
C VAL A 3 -37.36 25.64 -9.44
N GLY A 4 -38.35 26.37 -9.98
CA GLY A 4 -38.20 27.76 -10.39
C GLY A 4 -37.95 28.77 -9.26
N GLN A 5 -38.51 28.56 -8.07
CA GLN A 5 -38.23 29.43 -6.90
C GLN A 5 -36.78 29.27 -6.43
N LYS A 6 -36.28 28.03 -6.35
CA LYS A 6 -34.89 27.77 -5.96
C LYS A 6 -33.89 28.36 -6.95
N LEU A 7 -34.19 28.31 -8.24
CA LEU A 7 -33.34 28.88 -9.28
C LEU A 7 -33.26 30.41 -9.19
N ALA A 8 -34.40 31.07 -8.96
CA ALA A 8 -34.46 32.52 -8.76
C ALA A 8 -33.75 32.95 -7.47
N GLU A 9 -33.89 32.19 -6.39
CA GLU A 9 -33.16 32.41 -5.13
C GLU A 9 -31.64 32.33 -5.33
N HIS A 10 -31.14 31.33 -6.08
CA HIS A 10 -29.72 31.20 -6.37
C HIS A 10 -29.17 32.37 -7.19
N GLN A 11 -29.93 32.86 -8.17
CA GLN A 11 -29.54 34.05 -8.95
C GLN A 11 -29.46 35.30 -8.07
N TYR A 12 -30.41 35.46 -7.14
CA TYR A 12 -30.40 36.57 -6.19
C TYR A 12 -29.22 36.51 -5.22
N LEU A 13 -28.89 35.32 -4.70
CA LEU A 13 -27.72 35.12 -3.84
C LEU A 13 -26.40 35.38 -4.58
N ALA A 14 -26.29 34.95 -5.85
CA ALA A 14 -25.13 35.25 -6.69
C ALA A 14 -24.99 36.75 -6.93
N TYR A 15 -26.08 37.46 -7.21
CA TYR A 15 -26.09 38.92 -7.34
C TYR A 15 -25.57 39.61 -6.06
N ILE A 16 -26.05 39.20 -4.88
CA ILE A 16 -25.56 39.73 -3.61
C ILE A 16 -24.07 39.44 -3.47
N ALA A 17 -23.62 38.21 -3.73
CA ALA A 17 -22.21 37.84 -3.59
C ALA A 17 -21.29 38.67 -4.51
N PHE A 18 -21.70 38.88 -5.78
CA PHE A 18 -20.90 39.62 -6.76
C PHE A 18 -20.89 41.13 -6.53
N THR A 19 -21.92 41.70 -5.90
CA THR A 19 -22.03 43.16 -5.65
C THR A 19 -21.60 43.58 -4.24
N ARG A 20 -21.31 42.62 -3.36
CA ARG A 20 -20.86 42.89 -1.98
C ARG A 20 -19.46 43.51 -1.83
N PRO A 21 -18.43 43.10 -2.59
CA PRO A 21 -17.11 43.70 -2.42
C PRO A 21 -17.06 45.12 -2.98
N SER A 22 -16.39 46.02 -2.26
CA SER A 22 -16.23 47.43 -2.66
C SER A 22 -14.94 47.72 -3.43
N GLN A 23 -13.99 46.79 -3.45
CA GLN A 23 -12.65 46.99 -4.04
C GLN A 23 -12.25 45.90 -5.03
N PHE A 24 -12.38 44.63 -4.64
CA PHE A 24 -11.94 43.50 -5.48
C PHE A 24 -12.82 42.27 -5.26
N LEU A 25 -13.16 41.58 -6.34
CA LEU A 25 -13.92 40.33 -6.34
C LEU A 25 -13.07 39.23 -6.97
N CYS A 26 -12.69 38.23 -6.18
CA CYS A 26 -12.04 37.01 -6.67
C CYS A 26 -13.06 35.88 -6.73
N ILE A 27 -13.15 35.19 -7.87
CA ILE A 27 -14.02 34.03 -8.04
C ILE A 27 -13.15 32.86 -8.48
N THR A 28 -13.16 31.80 -7.68
CA THR A 28 -12.37 30.59 -7.91
C THR A 28 -13.29 29.39 -8.10
N TYR A 29 -12.92 28.47 -8.98
CA TYR A 29 -13.63 27.20 -9.15
C TYR A 29 -12.63 26.06 -9.40
N PRO A 30 -12.88 24.85 -8.89
CA PRO A 30 -11.98 23.72 -9.10
C PRO A 30 -12.19 23.15 -10.51
N LEU A 31 -11.10 22.70 -11.14
CA LEU A 31 -11.15 21.94 -12.40
C LEU A 31 -11.42 20.45 -12.18
N ALA A 32 -11.02 19.92 -11.02
CA ALA A 32 -11.18 18.53 -10.64
C ALA A 32 -11.67 18.39 -9.19
N ASP A 33 -12.42 17.33 -8.93
CA ASP A 33 -12.80 16.92 -7.57
C ASP A 33 -11.63 16.22 -6.85
N ASP A 34 -11.84 15.85 -5.58
CA ASP A 34 -10.82 15.17 -4.76
C ASP A 34 -10.36 13.82 -5.35
N LYS A 35 -11.11 13.26 -6.32
CA LYS A 35 -10.81 12.00 -7.01
C LYS A 35 -10.19 12.24 -8.40
N GLY A 36 -9.99 13.49 -8.81
CA GLY A 36 -9.45 13.86 -10.12
C GLY A 36 -10.47 13.90 -11.26
N SER A 37 -11.78 13.79 -10.97
CA SER A 37 -12.84 13.88 -11.99
C SER A 37 -13.12 15.33 -12.34
N ALA A 38 -13.35 15.61 -13.62
CA ALA A 38 -13.60 16.98 -14.10
C ALA A 38 -14.87 17.58 -13.46
N VAL A 39 -14.74 18.79 -12.91
CA VAL A 39 -15.87 19.55 -12.36
C VAL A 39 -16.39 20.51 -13.43
N PRO A 40 -17.70 20.47 -13.76
CA PRO A 40 -18.25 21.37 -14.77
C PRO A 40 -18.25 22.81 -14.25
N ARG A 41 -17.80 23.72 -15.11
CA ARG A 41 -17.84 25.17 -14.85
C ARG A 41 -19.28 25.65 -14.61
N SER A 42 -19.45 26.57 -13.67
CA SER A 42 -20.75 27.17 -13.38
C SER A 42 -21.20 28.14 -14.47
N GLN A 43 -22.49 28.18 -14.77
CA GLN A 43 -23.08 29.12 -15.73
C GLN A 43 -22.84 30.59 -15.34
N PHE A 44 -22.69 30.88 -14.04
CA PHE A 44 -22.39 32.22 -13.57
C PHE A 44 -21.04 32.75 -14.07
N ILE A 45 -20.04 31.87 -14.26
CA ILE A 45 -18.74 32.25 -14.82
C ILE A 45 -18.90 32.69 -16.28
N ALA A 46 -19.60 31.88 -17.09
CA ALA A 46 -19.87 32.22 -18.49
C ALA A 46 -20.66 33.54 -18.63
N ASN A 47 -21.60 33.81 -17.72
CA ASN A 47 -22.33 35.08 -17.70
C ASN A 47 -21.41 36.26 -17.37
N LEU A 48 -20.47 36.10 -16.41
CA LEU A 48 -19.52 37.15 -16.07
C LEU A 48 -18.54 37.44 -17.21
N GLU A 49 -17.98 36.41 -17.85
CA GLU A 49 -17.15 36.55 -19.05
C GLU A 49 -17.88 37.31 -20.17
N SER A 50 -19.19 37.07 -20.34
CA SER A 50 -19.98 37.78 -21.35
C SER A 50 -20.24 39.26 -21.02
N LEU A 51 -20.11 39.66 -19.75
CA LEU A 51 -20.34 41.04 -19.30
C LEU A 51 -19.08 41.90 -19.35
N PHE A 52 -17.89 41.29 -19.42
CA PHE A 52 -16.61 41.99 -19.35
C PHE A 52 -15.68 41.56 -20.49
N GLU A 53 -15.34 42.49 -21.39
CA GLU A 53 -14.48 42.21 -22.56
C GLU A 53 -13.01 41.92 -22.20
N ASN A 54 -12.56 42.28 -20.99
CA ASN A 54 -11.17 42.16 -20.55
C ASN A 54 -10.98 41.21 -19.34
N LEU A 55 -11.93 40.29 -19.11
CA LEU A 55 -11.80 39.32 -18.03
C LEU A 55 -10.97 38.12 -18.49
N ASN A 56 -9.72 38.04 -18.03
CA ASN A 56 -8.86 36.90 -18.28
C ASN A 56 -8.96 35.91 -17.12
N GLU A 57 -9.09 34.63 -17.45
CA GLU A 57 -9.01 33.55 -16.47
C GLU A 57 -7.54 33.26 -16.12
N GLU A 58 -7.22 33.28 -14.83
CA GLU A 58 -5.92 32.86 -14.31
C GLU A 58 -6.02 31.41 -13.80
N SER A 59 -5.26 30.50 -14.42
CA SER A 59 -5.15 29.12 -13.93
C SER A 59 -4.01 29.01 -12.93
N ILE A 60 -4.35 28.72 -11.68
CA ILE A 60 -3.38 28.38 -10.63
C ILE A 60 -2.86 26.93 -10.81
N ALA A 61 -3.61 26.10 -11.56
CA ALA A 61 -3.23 24.72 -11.84
C ALA A 61 -2.04 24.68 -12.80
N GLY A 62 -0.89 24.21 -12.30
CA GLY A 62 0.32 23.98 -13.10
C GLY A 62 1.29 25.16 -13.21
N GLU A 63 1.04 26.29 -12.53
CA GLU A 63 2.08 27.31 -12.38
C GLU A 63 3.27 26.72 -11.61
N GLN A 64 4.46 26.79 -12.21
CA GLN A 64 5.68 26.56 -11.45
C GLN A 64 5.71 27.60 -10.34
N VAL A 65 5.73 27.17 -9.08
CA VAL A 65 5.85 28.07 -7.93
C VAL A 65 7.04 29.01 -8.16
N SER A 66 6.74 30.26 -8.49
CA SER A 66 7.74 31.31 -8.65
C SER A 66 8.27 31.67 -7.27
N ILE A 67 9.58 31.94 -7.17
CA ILE A 67 10.25 32.30 -5.91
C ILE A 67 9.57 33.51 -5.25
N ASP A 68 8.99 34.41 -6.06
CA ASP A 68 8.30 35.62 -5.62
C ASP A 68 6.95 35.36 -4.91
N LYS A 69 6.38 34.15 -5.02
CA LYS A 69 5.10 33.76 -4.40
C LYS A 69 5.27 33.01 -3.07
N ILE A 70 6.51 32.86 -2.59
CA ILE A 70 6.79 32.14 -1.36
C ILE A 70 6.63 33.07 -0.15
N HIS A 71 5.73 32.70 0.75
CA HIS A 71 5.42 33.47 1.96
C HIS A 71 5.64 32.69 3.25
N SER A 72 5.83 31.36 3.17
CA SER A 72 6.07 30.52 4.35
C SER A 72 7.30 29.63 4.26
N ARG A 73 7.82 29.23 5.42
CA ARG A 73 8.92 28.27 5.56
C ARG A 73 8.60 26.92 4.90
N ILE A 74 7.34 26.50 4.95
CA ILE A 74 6.88 25.21 4.41
C ILE A 74 6.91 25.24 2.88
N GLU A 75 6.46 26.35 2.28
CA GLU A 75 6.48 26.56 0.83
C GLU A 75 7.92 26.60 0.29
N VAL A 76 8.86 27.19 1.03
CA VAL A 76 10.29 27.14 0.69
C VAL A 76 10.78 25.69 0.65
N ALA A 77 10.48 24.90 1.68
CA ALA A 77 10.90 23.51 1.76
C ALA A 77 10.30 22.66 0.63
N ASP A 78 9.01 22.81 0.34
CA ASP A 78 8.32 22.09 -0.72
C ASP A 78 8.86 22.45 -2.12
N LEU A 79 9.13 23.73 -2.37
CA LEU A 79 9.78 24.17 -3.61
C LEU A 79 11.17 23.56 -3.76
N LEU A 80 12.00 23.62 -2.70
CA LEU A 80 13.36 23.09 -2.75
C LEU A 80 13.36 21.58 -2.98
N CYS A 81 12.51 20.82 -2.27
CA CYS A 81 12.38 19.37 -2.46
C CYS A 81 11.88 19.02 -3.86
N SER A 82 10.83 19.70 -4.36
CA SER A 82 10.25 19.42 -5.68
C SER A 82 11.17 19.78 -6.85
N LYS A 83 12.03 20.80 -6.70
CA LYS A 83 12.92 21.28 -7.77
C LYS A 83 14.33 20.72 -7.72
N LEU A 84 14.87 20.43 -6.54
CA LEU A 84 16.23 19.89 -6.36
C LEU A 84 16.26 18.37 -6.17
N GLY A 85 15.13 17.75 -5.87
CA GLY A 85 15.00 16.30 -5.70
C GLY A 85 15.49 15.49 -6.90
N LYS A 86 15.94 14.26 -6.64
CA LYS A 86 16.46 13.35 -7.68
C LYS A 86 15.40 12.99 -8.74
N ASP A 87 14.12 13.01 -8.35
CA ASP A 87 12.98 12.71 -9.21
C ASP A 87 12.44 13.93 -9.98
N ALA A 88 13.08 15.09 -9.84
CA ALA A 88 12.71 16.31 -10.56
C ALA A 88 12.98 16.14 -12.07
N SER A 89 12.02 15.52 -12.77
CA SER A 89 12.05 15.36 -14.22
C SER A 89 11.53 16.63 -14.88
N GLY A 90 12.42 17.60 -15.05
CA GLY A 90 12.14 18.80 -15.84
C GLY A 90 13.43 19.45 -16.31
N ASP A 91 13.40 20.05 -17.50
CA ASP A 91 14.40 20.98 -18.03
C ASP A 91 14.46 22.27 -17.17
N LEU A 92 14.69 22.12 -15.87
CA LEU A 92 15.18 23.22 -15.06
C LEU A 92 16.53 23.61 -15.65
N LEU A 93 16.57 24.82 -16.22
CA LEU A 93 17.81 25.44 -16.66
C LEU A 93 18.84 25.24 -15.54
N ARG A 94 20.02 24.68 -15.87
CA ARG A 94 21.10 24.43 -14.90
C ARG A 94 21.38 25.66 -14.02
N ALA A 95 21.17 26.86 -14.57
CA ALA A 95 21.26 28.13 -13.87
C ALA A 95 20.29 28.25 -12.67
N THR A 96 19.00 27.93 -12.86
CA THR A 96 17.98 27.97 -11.80
C THR A 96 18.25 26.92 -10.73
N ARG A 97 18.75 25.74 -11.13
CA ARG A 97 19.17 24.71 -10.16
C ARG A 97 20.35 25.17 -9.30
N GLY A 98 21.31 25.88 -9.90
CA GLY A 98 22.44 26.47 -9.18
C GLY A 98 22.01 27.55 -8.18
N GLN A 99 21.08 28.42 -8.57
CA GLN A 99 20.52 29.46 -7.69
C GLN A 99 19.76 28.86 -6.50
N LEU A 100 18.93 27.83 -6.74
CA LEU A 100 18.22 27.13 -5.66
C LEU A 100 19.17 26.36 -4.74
N GLY A 101 20.27 25.82 -5.28
CA GLY A 101 21.34 25.22 -4.47
C GLY A 101 22.03 26.24 -3.55
N GLN A 102 22.35 27.43 -4.06
CA GLN A 102 22.90 28.52 -3.25
C GLN A 102 21.92 28.98 -2.16
N LEU A 103 20.63 29.10 -2.51
CA LEU A 103 19.60 29.43 -1.54
C LEU A 103 19.47 28.37 -0.43
N LEU A 104 19.64 27.09 -0.77
CA LEU A 104 19.69 26.02 0.24
C LEU A 104 20.91 26.17 1.16
N ASP A 105 22.08 26.49 0.61
CA ASP A 105 23.31 26.71 1.40
C ASP A 105 23.20 27.94 2.32
N ASP A 106 22.55 29.01 1.85
CA ASP A 106 22.26 30.21 2.63
C ASP A 106 21.28 29.91 3.77
N ILE A 107 20.23 29.12 3.51
CA ILE A 107 19.24 28.67 4.52
C ILE A 107 19.90 27.80 5.59
N VAL A 108 20.82 26.92 5.19
CA VAL A 108 21.60 26.08 6.14
C VAL A 108 22.50 26.94 7.02
N SER A 109 23.05 28.03 6.46
CA SER A 109 23.95 28.95 7.18
C SER A 109 23.24 29.89 8.16
N ASP A 110 21.92 30.08 8.02
CA ASP A 110 21.11 30.91 8.90
C ASP A 110 20.72 30.18 10.20
N LYS A 111 21.03 30.77 11.36
CA LYS A 111 20.72 30.22 12.69
C LYS A 111 19.24 29.92 12.93
N GLN A 112 18.32 30.63 12.28
CA GLN A 112 16.88 30.44 12.48
C GLN A 112 16.27 29.42 11.51
N LEU A 113 16.95 29.11 10.40
CA LEU A 113 16.44 28.25 9.33
C LEU A 113 17.29 26.99 9.10
N ALA A 114 18.43 26.87 9.77
CA ALA A 114 19.36 25.75 9.65
C ALA A 114 18.68 24.37 9.78
N GLU A 115 17.77 24.20 10.76
CA GLU A 115 17.06 22.92 10.96
C GLU A 115 16.24 22.52 9.73
N LEU A 116 15.56 23.49 9.10
CA LEU A 116 14.78 23.26 7.89
C LEU A 116 15.70 22.98 6.70
N GLY A 117 16.79 23.74 6.55
CA GLY A 117 17.77 23.53 5.49
C GLY A 117 18.41 22.15 5.54
N GLU A 118 18.80 21.69 6.73
CA GLU A 118 19.37 20.35 6.93
C GLU A 118 18.35 19.24 6.64
N THR A 119 17.10 19.42 7.06
CA THR A 119 16.02 18.46 6.76
C THR A 119 15.79 18.33 5.26
N VAL A 120 15.69 19.46 4.55
CA VAL A 120 15.52 19.50 3.09
C VAL A 120 16.74 18.89 2.39
N ARG A 121 17.95 19.20 2.83
CA ARG A 121 19.19 18.64 2.27
C ARG A 121 19.28 17.13 2.48
N SER A 122 18.89 16.65 3.66
CA SER A 122 18.80 15.21 3.96
C SER A 122 17.75 14.53 3.09
N ALA A 123 16.60 15.17 2.85
CA ALA A 123 15.55 14.62 2.00
C ALA A 123 15.98 14.53 0.52
N ILE A 124 16.60 15.60 -0.02
CA ILE A 124 17.09 15.63 -1.41
C ILE A 124 18.18 14.58 -1.64
N ASN A 125 19.09 14.41 -0.67
CA ASN A 125 20.20 13.47 -0.77
C ASN A 125 19.85 12.05 -0.30
N TYR A 126 18.62 11.83 0.18
CA TYR A 126 18.19 10.53 0.70
C TYR A 126 18.47 9.44 -0.33
N ASP A 127 19.04 8.35 0.16
CA ASP A 127 19.26 7.14 -0.60
C ASP A 127 18.83 5.96 0.27
N ASN A 128 18.00 5.09 -0.28
CA ASN A 128 17.42 3.97 0.46
C ASN A 128 18.40 2.78 0.51
N CYS A 129 19.63 3.05 0.89
CA CYS A 129 20.71 2.09 1.00
C CYS A 129 21.00 1.82 2.47
N ALA A 130 20.53 0.69 2.99
CA ALA A 130 20.83 0.24 4.35
C ALA A 130 22.07 -0.66 4.35
N GLN A 131 23.03 -0.36 5.23
CA GLN A 131 24.18 -1.21 5.52
C GLN A 131 24.27 -1.42 7.02
N LEU A 132 24.67 -2.62 7.43
CA LEU A 132 24.90 -2.95 8.84
C LEU A 132 26.38 -2.78 9.15
N ASP A 133 26.67 -2.14 10.28
CA ASP A 133 28.04 -2.04 10.79
C ASP A 133 28.57 -3.42 11.18
N ARG A 134 29.89 -3.60 11.04
CA ARG A 134 30.55 -4.87 11.28
C ARG A 134 30.32 -5.39 12.70
N ASP A 135 30.37 -4.50 13.68
CA ASP A 135 30.21 -4.84 15.10
C ASP A 135 28.80 -5.41 15.38
N ILE A 136 27.77 -4.84 14.73
CA ILE A 136 26.38 -5.29 14.84
C ILE A 136 26.21 -6.66 14.17
N VAL A 137 26.88 -6.88 13.03
CA VAL A 137 26.84 -8.17 12.33
C VAL A 137 27.45 -9.28 13.18
N GLU A 138 28.57 -9.01 13.86
CA GLU A 138 29.21 -9.98 14.75
C GLU A 138 28.32 -10.33 15.96
N GLU A 139 27.64 -9.34 16.54
CA GLU A 139 26.70 -9.56 17.65
C GLU A 139 25.45 -10.36 17.22
N LEU A 140 24.88 -10.06 16.03
CA LEU A 140 23.64 -10.68 15.56
C LEU A 140 23.83 -12.11 15.03
N PHE A 141 24.94 -12.39 14.35
CA PHE A 141 25.17 -13.68 13.70
C PHE A 141 26.04 -14.64 14.52
N GLY A 142 26.83 -14.12 15.47
CA GLY A 142 27.79 -14.89 16.25
C GLY A 142 28.85 -15.59 15.40
N GLU A 143 29.53 -16.60 15.96
CA GLU A 143 30.61 -17.32 15.28
C GLU A 143 30.13 -18.39 14.28
N GLN A 144 28.90 -18.90 14.40
CA GLN A 144 28.37 -19.96 13.55
C GLN A 144 26.96 -19.66 13.03
N ILE A 145 26.87 -19.47 11.71
CA ILE A 145 25.60 -19.23 11.03
C ILE A 145 24.86 -20.56 10.84
N ARG A 146 23.84 -20.82 11.66
CA ARG A 146 22.90 -21.93 11.45
C ARG A 146 21.91 -21.56 10.34
N SER A 147 22.11 -22.11 9.15
CA SER A 147 21.28 -21.83 7.97
C SER A 147 20.63 -23.08 7.39
N SER A 148 19.60 -22.88 6.58
CA SER A 148 18.88 -23.90 5.81
C SER A 148 18.83 -23.47 4.34
N ALA A 149 18.52 -24.40 3.43
CA ALA A 149 18.38 -24.08 2.01
C ALA A 149 17.37 -22.94 1.78
N THR A 150 16.26 -22.92 2.52
CA THR A 150 15.24 -21.86 2.47
C THR A 150 15.75 -20.50 2.97
N ARG A 151 16.60 -20.51 4.01
CA ARG A 151 17.22 -19.27 4.52
C ARG A 151 18.20 -18.69 3.50
N LEU A 152 19.04 -19.52 2.89
CA LEU A 152 19.98 -19.11 1.85
C LEU A 152 19.27 -18.63 0.58
N SER A 153 18.20 -19.29 0.16
CA SER A 153 17.40 -18.84 -0.99
C SER A 153 16.72 -17.51 -0.72
N THR A 154 16.19 -17.29 0.49
CA THR A 154 15.60 -16.00 0.89
C THR A 154 16.64 -14.88 0.83
N PHE A 155 17.86 -15.13 1.34
CA PHE A 155 18.95 -14.15 1.30
C PHE A 155 19.39 -13.84 -0.13
N ALA A 156 19.54 -14.87 -0.98
CA ALA A 156 19.91 -14.70 -2.38
C ALA A 156 18.84 -13.92 -3.18
N ALA A 157 17.56 -14.09 -2.83
CA ALA A 157 16.47 -13.33 -3.44
C ALA A 157 16.44 -11.86 -2.96
N CYS A 158 16.54 -11.64 -1.64
CA CYS A 158 16.58 -10.30 -1.05
C CYS A 158 17.26 -10.31 0.33
N PRO A 159 18.43 -9.68 0.49
CA PRO A 159 19.12 -9.59 1.77
C PRO A 159 18.29 -8.91 2.87
N TYR A 160 17.51 -7.89 2.51
CA TYR A 160 16.66 -7.18 3.47
C TYR A 160 15.50 -8.05 3.96
N GLN A 161 14.89 -8.86 3.08
CA GLN A 161 13.83 -9.79 3.48
C GLN A 161 14.36 -10.83 4.47
N TYR A 162 15.59 -11.33 4.25
CA TYR A 162 16.25 -12.21 5.18
C TYR A 162 16.46 -11.54 6.55
N PHE A 163 16.97 -10.30 6.56
CA PHE A 163 17.17 -9.52 7.77
C PHE A 163 15.85 -9.31 8.54
N ALA A 164 14.81 -8.82 7.88
CA ALA A 164 13.50 -8.59 8.48
C ALA A 164 12.87 -9.87 9.07
N ARG A 165 12.95 -10.99 8.34
CA ARG A 165 12.27 -12.23 8.73
C ARG A 165 13.03 -13.07 9.75
N TYR A 166 14.35 -13.18 9.61
CA TYR A 166 15.14 -14.11 10.41
C TYR A 166 16.02 -13.45 11.47
N ILE A 167 16.30 -12.15 11.35
CA ILE A 167 17.13 -11.41 12.33
C ILE A 167 16.25 -10.57 13.24
N LEU A 168 15.33 -9.79 12.66
CA LEU A 168 14.34 -9.02 13.43
C LEU A 168 13.13 -9.87 13.87
N GLU A 169 13.02 -11.09 13.36
CA GLU A 169 11.91 -12.03 13.64
C GLU A 169 10.53 -11.39 13.44
N LEU A 170 10.40 -10.55 12.41
CA LEU A 170 9.13 -9.90 12.10
C LEU A 170 8.12 -10.93 11.61
N GLU A 171 7.08 -11.14 12.40
CA GLU A 171 5.94 -11.97 12.03
C GLU A 171 4.77 -11.13 11.53
N GLU A 172 4.17 -11.56 10.43
CA GLU A 172 2.89 -11.02 10.01
C GLU A 172 1.82 -11.33 11.06
N ARG A 173 0.89 -10.39 11.23
CA ARG A 173 -0.24 -10.59 12.12
C ARG A 173 -1.02 -11.83 11.67
N LYS A 174 -1.16 -12.80 12.57
CA LYS A 174 -1.98 -14.00 12.33
C LYS A 174 -3.43 -13.58 12.16
N GLU A 175 -3.92 -13.66 10.93
CA GLU A 175 -5.33 -13.51 10.62
C GLU A 175 -6.03 -14.86 10.73
N PHE A 176 -7.31 -14.83 11.10
CA PHE A 176 -8.12 -16.03 11.15
C PHE A 176 -8.62 -16.40 9.75
N LYS A 177 -7.69 -16.76 8.86
CA LYS A 177 -7.93 -17.16 7.48
C LYS A 177 -7.06 -18.37 7.14
N LEU A 178 -7.61 -19.32 6.38
CA LEU A 178 -6.81 -20.37 5.77
C LEU A 178 -6.03 -19.80 4.59
N ARG A 179 -4.70 -19.85 4.65
CA ARG A 179 -3.83 -19.54 3.53
C ARG A 179 -3.59 -20.80 2.70
N PRO A 180 -3.19 -20.68 1.43
CA PRO A 180 -2.87 -21.83 0.60
C PRO A 180 -1.83 -22.77 1.23
N LEU A 181 -0.83 -22.22 1.94
CA LEU A 181 0.17 -23.01 2.68
C LEU A 181 -0.47 -23.86 3.79
N ASP A 182 -1.41 -23.28 4.54
CA ASP A 182 -2.08 -24.00 5.64
C ASP A 182 -2.94 -25.17 5.10
N ILE A 183 -3.49 -25.03 3.88
CA ILE A 183 -4.19 -26.12 3.17
C ILE A 183 -3.20 -27.20 2.71
N GLY A 184 -2.02 -26.82 2.22
CA GLY A 184 -0.97 -27.77 1.87
C GLY A 184 -0.50 -28.58 3.09
N ASP A 185 -0.28 -27.91 4.22
CA ASP A 185 0.05 -28.56 5.49
C ASP A 185 -1.06 -29.51 5.94
N PHE A 186 -2.33 -29.10 5.79
CA PHE A 186 -3.47 -29.97 6.04
C PHE A 186 -3.44 -31.23 5.17
N TYR A 187 -3.21 -31.12 3.87
CA TYR A 187 -3.09 -32.28 2.98
C TYR A 187 -1.94 -33.20 3.38
N HIS A 188 -0.77 -32.65 3.69
CA HIS A 188 0.37 -33.43 4.16
C HIS A 188 0.05 -34.20 5.45
N CYS A 189 -0.63 -33.57 6.41
CA CYS A 189 -1.03 -34.22 7.65
C CYS A 189 -2.02 -35.37 7.42
N VAL A 190 -3.03 -35.17 6.57
CA VAL A 190 -4.03 -36.21 6.24
C VAL A 190 -3.37 -37.41 5.56
N LEU A 191 -2.55 -37.16 4.54
CA LEU A 191 -1.89 -38.21 3.77
C LEU A 191 -0.85 -38.98 4.61
N ASP A 192 -0.07 -38.29 5.45
CA ASP A 192 0.88 -38.94 6.37
C ASP A 192 0.16 -39.80 7.41
N ALA A 193 -0.95 -39.33 7.97
CA ALA A 193 -1.77 -40.12 8.90
C ALA A 193 -2.37 -41.36 8.22
N LEU A 194 -2.84 -41.22 6.98
CA LEU A 194 -3.38 -42.33 6.20
C LEU A 194 -2.28 -43.36 5.88
N LEU A 195 -1.12 -42.92 5.39
CA LEU A 195 0.05 -43.79 5.14
C LEU A 195 0.47 -44.56 6.40
N LYS A 196 0.54 -43.90 7.55
CA LYS A 196 0.87 -44.55 8.83
C LYS A 196 -0.14 -45.61 9.21
N GLN A 197 -1.44 -45.37 8.99
CA GLN A 197 -2.47 -46.37 9.25
C GLN A 197 -2.38 -47.56 8.28
N LEU A 198 -2.18 -47.31 6.98
CA LEU A 198 -2.05 -48.37 5.99
C LEU A 198 -0.84 -49.28 6.26
N ASN A 199 0.29 -48.67 6.63
CA ASN A 199 1.48 -49.39 7.05
C ASN A 199 1.22 -50.24 8.31
N ALA A 200 0.46 -49.74 9.28
CA ALA A 200 0.09 -50.52 10.47
C ALA A 200 -0.81 -51.73 10.13
N GLU A 201 -1.64 -51.61 9.09
CA GLU A 201 -2.49 -52.70 8.59
C GLU A 201 -1.78 -53.62 7.57
N ASN A 202 -0.50 -53.38 7.25
CA ASN A 202 0.27 -54.07 6.19
C ASN A 202 -0.45 -54.10 4.83
N LYS A 203 -1.14 -53.00 4.48
CA LYS A 203 -1.81 -52.85 3.19
C LYS A 203 -1.15 -51.74 2.40
N ASP A 204 -1.03 -51.95 1.10
CA ASP A 204 -0.49 -50.98 0.15
C ASP A 204 -1.62 -50.32 -0.65
N PHE A 205 -1.41 -49.09 -1.12
CA PHE A 205 -2.43 -48.30 -1.84
C PHE A 205 -3.03 -49.07 -3.01
N GLY A 206 -2.20 -49.79 -3.78
CA GLY A 206 -2.64 -50.55 -4.95
C GLY A 206 -3.44 -51.82 -4.65
N THR A 207 -3.59 -52.22 -3.38
CA THR A 207 -4.28 -53.48 -3.00
C THR A 207 -5.65 -53.24 -2.36
N ILE A 208 -5.98 -51.98 -2.06
CA ILE A 208 -7.19 -51.59 -1.33
C ILE A 208 -8.28 -51.21 -2.33
N ARG A 209 -9.53 -51.56 -2.04
CA ARG A 209 -10.67 -51.08 -2.82
C ARG A 209 -10.90 -49.60 -2.54
N ASP A 210 -11.12 -48.82 -3.59
CA ASP A 210 -11.38 -47.37 -3.56
C ASP A 210 -12.39 -46.96 -2.47
N GLU A 211 -13.48 -47.73 -2.33
CA GLU A 211 -14.51 -47.52 -1.30
C GLU A 211 -13.95 -47.53 0.12
N LYS A 212 -13.06 -48.50 0.43
CA LYS A 212 -12.47 -48.65 1.75
C LYS A 212 -11.42 -47.57 2.02
N LEU A 213 -10.72 -47.14 0.97
CA LEU A 213 -9.75 -46.06 1.05
C LEU A 213 -10.44 -44.72 1.33
N LEU A 214 -11.57 -44.44 0.68
CA LEU A 214 -12.38 -43.24 0.94
C LEU A 214 -12.93 -43.21 2.37
N GLU A 215 -13.38 -44.35 2.90
CA GLU A 215 -13.81 -44.45 4.30
C GLU A 215 -12.68 -44.10 5.28
N LEU A 216 -11.48 -44.68 5.07
CA LEU A 216 -10.31 -44.41 5.92
C LEU A 216 -9.86 -42.94 5.84
N LEU A 217 -9.89 -42.36 4.64
CA LEU A 217 -9.54 -40.97 4.40
C LEU A 217 -10.52 -40.03 5.12
N ARG A 218 -11.83 -40.29 5.03
CA ARG A 218 -12.85 -39.53 5.76
C ARG A 218 -12.68 -39.63 7.27
N GLU A 219 -12.36 -40.81 7.79
CA GLU A 219 -12.06 -40.99 9.23
C GLU A 219 -10.84 -40.17 9.66
N GLN A 220 -9.76 -40.16 8.88
CA GLN A 220 -8.56 -39.40 9.20
C GLN A 220 -8.79 -37.88 9.14
N ILE A 221 -9.57 -37.43 8.16
CA ILE A 221 -9.95 -36.02 8.07
C ILE A 221 -10.80 -35.61 9.28
N LEU A 222 -11.78 -36.42 9.67
CA LEU A 222 -12.60 -36.14 10.86
C LEU A 222 -11.75 -36.07 12.13
N LYS A 223 -10.78 -36.97 12.29
CA LYS A 223 -9.83 -36.95 13.41
C LYS A 223 -9.00 -35.66 13.40
N LEU A 224 -8.48 -35.24 12.25
CA LEU A 224 -7.66 -34.03 12.14
C LEU A 224 -8.47 -32.75 12.39
N VAL A 225 -9.68 -32.65 11.84
CA VAL A 225 -10.59 -31.52 12.09
C VAL A 225 -10.97 -31.41 13.57
N GLN A 226 -11.06 -32.53 14.30
CA GLN A 226 -11.33 -32.54 15.74
C GLN A 226 -10.10 -32.28 16.61
N THR A 227 -8.92 -32.73 16.16
CA THR A 227 -7.67 -32.60 16.93
C THR A 227 -7.09 -31.19 16.82
N ASP A 228 -7.23 -30.55 15.65
CA ASP A 228 -6.72 -29.21 15.43
C ASP A 228 -7.72 -28.14 15.92
N SER A 229 -7.37 -27.49 17.03
CA SER A 229 -8.15 -26.42 17.64
C SER A 229 -8.38 -25.21 16.70
N PHE A 230 -7.49 -24.96 15.74
CA PHE A 230 -7.65 -23.89 14.76
C PHE A 230 -8.69 -24.28 13.71
N ILE A 231 -8.57 -25.47 13.13
CA ILE A 231 -9.48 -25.97 12.08
C ILE A 231 -10.89 -26.17 12.64
N SER A 232 -11.03 -26.70 13.86
CA SER A 232 -12.33 -26.86 14.53
C SER A 232 -13.05 -25.52 14.73
N ASN A 233 -12.33 -24.51 15.23
CA ASN A 233 -12.87 -23.16 15.37
C ASN A 233 -13.14 -22.48 14.03
N PHE A 234 -12.35 -22.80 13.00
CA PHE A 234 -12.51 -22.25 11.66
C PHE A 234 -13.77 -22.79 11.00
N PHE A 235 -13.98 -24.09 11.11
CA PHE A 235 -15.16 -24.81 10.65
C PHE A 235 -16.45 -24.30 11.29
N GLY A 236 -16.43 -24.00 12.59
CA GLY A 236 -17.62 -23.57 13.34
C GLY A 236 -18.04 -22.10 13.16
N ARG A 237 -17.22 -21.24 12.54
CA ARG A 237 -17.47 -19.78 12.51
C ARG A 237 -18.28 -19.27 11.33
N SER A 238 -18.27 -19.95 10.17
CA SER A 238 -19.06 -19.52 9.01
C SER A 238 -19.33 -20.66 8.04
N GLU A 239 -20.45 -20.57 7.30
CA GLU A 239 -20.77 -21.51 6.21
C GLU A 239 -19.73 -21.45 5.08
N HIS A 240 -19.14 -20.29 4.84
CA HIS A 240 -18.07 -20.13 3.85
C HIS A 240 -16.81 -20.93 4.24
N ASN A 241 -16.43 -20.89 5.52
CA ASN A 241 -15.29 -21.66 6.02
C ASN A 241 -15.53 -23.17 5.91
N ARG A 242 -16.77 -23.60 6.18
CA ARG A 242 -17.18 -24.99 6.01
C ARG A 242 -17.07 -25.43 4.55
N PHE A 243 -17.49 -24.58 3.62
CA PHE A 243 -17.33 -24.82 2.19
C PHE A 243 -15.85 -24.99 1.79
N ILE A 244 -14.95 -24.12 2.26
CA ILE A 244 -13.51 -24.22 1.95
C ILE A 244 -12.94 -25.58 2.37
N ILE A 245 -13.27 -26.04 3.59
CA ILE A 245 -12.82 -27.34 4.07
C ILE A 245 -13.46 -28.48 3.26
N HIS A 246 -14.74 -28.40 2.94
CA HIS A 246 -15.41 -29.42 2.11
C HIS A 246 -14.78 -29.52 0.70
N SER A 247 -14.50 -28.39 0.05
CA SER A 247 -13.80 -28.38 -1.24
C SER A 247 -12.39 -28.95 -1.13
N ALA A 248 -11.69 -28.72 -0.01
CA ALA A 248 -10.40 -29.33 0.25
C ALA A 248 -10.51 -30.86 0.46
N GLN A 249 -11.59 -31.34 1.08
CA GLN A 249 -11.90 -32.77 1.22
C GLN A 249 -12.18 -33.42 -0.14
N GLU A 250 -13.03 -32.82 -0.95
CA GLU A 250 -13.36 -33.30 -2.31
C GLU A 250 -12.09 -33.40 -3.17
N TYR A 251 -11.23 -32.38 -3.12
CA TYR A 251 -9.96 -32.41 -3.86
C TYR A 251 -9.02 -33.55 -3.41
N LEU A 252 -9.01 -33.86 -2.11
CA LEU A 252 -8.24 -34.97 -1.55
C LEU A 252 -8.82 -36.32 -1.98
N GLU A 253 -10.15 -36.47 -1.98
CA GLU A 253 -10.84 -37.66 -2.47
C GLU A 253 -10.51 -37.91 -3.95
N ASP A 254 -10.60 -36.87 -4.78
CA ASP A 254 -10.24 -36.94 -6.21
C ASP A 254 -8.76 -37.30 -6.42
N CYS A 255 -7.85 -36.72 -5.63
CA CYS A 255 -6.43 -37.03 -5.74
C CYS A 255 -6.13 -38.49 -5.42
N VAL A 256 -6.76 -39.08 -4.40
CA VAL A 256 -6.45 -40.47 -4.04
C VAL A 256 -7.14 -41.48 -4.97
N LEU A 257 -8.30 -41.14 -5.54
CA LEU A 257 -8.94 -41.95 -6.58
C LEU A 257 -8.19 -41.92 -7.93
N ALA A 258 -7.36 -40.91 -8.17
CA ALA A 258 -6.55 -40.79 -9.37
C ALA A 258 -5.19 -41.53 -9.30
N ILE A 259 -4.82 -42.08 -8.13
CA ILE A 259 -3.59 -42.84 -7.88
C ILE A 259 -3.84 -44.33 -8.11
#